data_AF-A0A7Y5SKN1-F1
#
_entry.id   AF-A0A7Y5SKN1-F1
#
_cell.length_a   1.000
_cell.length_b   1.000
_cell.length_c   1.000
_cell.angle_alpha   90.00
_cell.angle_beta   90.00
_cell.angle_gamma   90.00
#
_symmetry.space_group_name_H-M   'P 1'
#
loop_
_entity.id
_entity.type
_entity.pdbx_description
1 polymer ?
#
loop_
_entity_poly.entity_id
_entity_poly.type
_entity_poly.pdbx_seq_one_letter_code
_entity_poly.pdbx_strand_id
1 'polypeptide(L)'
;MIGEEQKPAVKVVAEETDEILANPGMGWETFHRTCKADNNLPSWIPSTVQYARWGWRELEPQPGKVAYDFLDRVLKESHDSGQELAFWVMYGSPYKGRLDYPDWLKEIGGRILIAGRQRHDDDRLAPGAGSAVRPVRSTTPTKGDSPC
;
A
#
# COMPACT_ATOMS: atom_id res chain seq x y z
N MET A 1 46.54 -22.04 -19.29
CA MET A 1 45.23 -22.71 -19.09
C MET A 1 45.04 -22.83 -17.59
N ILE A 2 44.26 -21.93 -16.99
CA ILE A 2 43.95 -21.95 -15.56
C ILE A 2 42.58 -22.62 -15.43
N GLY A 3 42.57 -23.82 -14.84
CA GLY A 3 41.36 -24.59 -14.60
C GLY A 3 40.53 -23.92 -13.51
N GLU A 4 39.26 -23.69 -13.79
CA GLU A 4 38.30 -23.12 -12.86
C GLU A 4 37.99 -24.16 -11.77
N GLU A 5 38.36 -23.86 -10.52
CA GLU A 5 38.16 -24.75 -9.38
C GLU A 5 36.66 -24.83 -9.05
N GLN A 6 36.05 -26.00 -9.27
CA GLN A 6 34.65 -26.25 -8.95
C GLN A 6 34.45 -26.30 -7.43
N LYS A 7 33.71 -25.33 -6.90
CA LYS A 7 33.25 -25.36 -5.51
C LYS A 7 32.32 -26.57 -5.30
N PRO A 8 32.48 -27.32 -4.19
CA PRO A 8 31.62 -28.46 -3.90
C PRO A 8 30.18 -28.01 -3.69
N ALA A 9 29.24 -28.74 -4.30
CA ALA A 9 27.80 -28.49 -4.14
C ALA A 9 27.32 -29.02 -2.78
N VAL A 10 26.64 -28.15 -2.01
CA VAL A 10 25.99 -28.54 -0.75
C VAL A 10 24.50 -28.73 -1.02
N LYS A 11 23.98 -29.92 -0.70
CA LYS A 11 22.53 -30.19 -0.75
C LYS A 11 21.91 -29.86 0.60
N VAL A 12 21.03 -28.85 0.62
CA VAL A 12 20.23 -28.50 1.79
C VAL A 12 18.79 -28.94 1.53
N VAL A 13 18.20 -29.70 2.45
CA VAL A 13 16.79 -30.11 2.41
C VAL A 13 16.14 -29.49 3.63
N ALA A 14 15.05 -28.75 3.42
CA ALA A 14 14.29 -28.18 4.53
C ALA A 14 13.56 -29.29 5.30
N GLU A 15 13.53 -29.17 6.61
CA GLU A 15 12.75 -30.02 7.50
C GLU A 15 11.52 -29.25 7.98
N GLU A 16 10.43 -29.97 8.25
CA GLU A 16 9.24 -29.40 8.86
C GLU A 16 9.54 -29.00 10.31
N THR A 17 9.00 -27.86 10.74
CA THR A 17 9.16 -27.37 12.10
C THR A 17 7.92 -26.62 12.56
N ASP A 18 7.61 -26.76 13.84
CA ASP A 18 6.59 -25.97 14.55
C ASP A 18 7.18 -24.67 15.11
N GLU A 19 8.47 -24.41 14.90
CA GLU A 19 9.14 -23.19 15.33
C GLU A 19 8.66 -21.97 14.53
N ILE A 20 8.62 -20.83 15.21
CA ILE A 20 8.33 -19.55 14.56
C ILE A 20 9.61 -19.02 13.94
N LEU A 21 9.66 -19.08 12.62
CA LEU A 21 10.75 -18.52 11.84
C LEU A 21 10.55 -17.00 11.70
N ALA A 22 11.20 -16.25 12.57
CA ALA A 22 11.32 -14.80 12.44
C ALA A 22 12.42 -14.46 11.42
N ASN A 23 12.18 -13.48 10.55
CA ASN A 23 13.22 -13.01 9.64
C ASN A 23 14.39 -12.41 10.46
N PRO A 24 15.62 -12.94 10.35
CA PRO A 24 16.74 -12.40 11.12
C PRO A 24 16.91 -10.89 10.91
N GLY A 25 16.96 -10.13 12.00
CA GLY A 25 17.12 -8.67 11.98
C GLY A 25 15.84 -7.87 11.71
N MET A 26 14.79 -8.45 11.13
CA MET A 26 13.51 -7.76 10.90
C MET A 26 12.37 -8.25 11.82
N GLY A 27 12.35 -9.55 12.12
CA GLY A 27 11.29 -10.21 12.87
C GLY A 27 9.89 -9.90 12.36
N TRP A 28 8.95 -9.74 13.30
CA TRP A 28 7.56 -9.39 13.01
C TRP A 28 7.29 -7.91 13.27
N GLU A 29 6.42 -7.30 12.47
CA GLU A 29 6.05 -5.90 12.62
C GLU A 29 4.72 -5.70 13.37
N THR A 30 4.65 -4.67 14.21
CA THR A 30 3.39 -4.08 14.68
C THR A 30 3.07 -2.83 13.86
N PHE A 31 1.78 -2.54 13.68
CA PHE A 31 1.34 -1.44 12.82
C PHE A 31 0.87 -0.22 13.61
N HIS A 32 1.50 0.94 13.39
CA HIS A 32 1.25 2.24 14.04
C HIS A 32 1.41 2.31 15.57
N ARG A 33 1.77 1.22 16.23
CA ARG A 33 1.95 1.15 17.68
C ARG A 33 3.05 0.17 18.04
N THR A 34 3.60 0.30 19.23
CA THR A 34 4.62 -0.63 19.73
C THR A 34 4.00 -1.95 20.18
N CYS A 35 4.82 -2.99 20.32
CA CYS A 35 4.41 -4.27 20.90
C CYS A 35 3.85 -4.14 22.32
N LYS A 36 4.37 -3.18 23.12
CA LYS A 36 3.87 -2.89 24.47
C LYS A 36 2.48 -2.25 24.49
N ALA A 37 2.08 -1.63 23.39
CA ALA A 37 0.80 -0.95 23.24
C ALA A 37 -0.20 -1.73 22.38
N ASP A 38 0.18 -2.90 21.85
CA ASP A 38 -0.69 -3.71 20.99
C ASP A 38 -1.33 -4.88 21.74
N ASN A 39 -2.58 -4.70 22.16
CA ASN A 39 -3.34 -5.76 22.83
C ASN A 39 -3.70 -6.94 21.92
N ASN A 40 -3.56 -6.78 20.59
CA ASN A 40 -3.82 -7.86 19.63
C ASN A 40 -2.57 -8.69 19.34
N LEU A 41 -1.40 -8.30 19.83
CA LEU A 41 -0.16 -9.04 19.65
C LEU A 41 -0.12 -10.21 20.65
N PRO A 42 -0.18 -11.48 20.19
CA PRO A 42 0.00 -12.61 21.08
C PRO A 42 1.42 -12.61 21.66
N SER A 43 1.56 -13.03 22.92
CA SER A 43 2.85 -13.06 23.62
C SER A 43 3.91 -13.96 22.98
N TRP A 44 3.48 -14.89 22.11
CA TRP A 44 4.36 -15.82 21.41
C TRP A 44 4.92 -15.28 20.08
N ILE A 45 4.43 -14.13 19.58
CA ILE A 45 4.98 -13.51 18.35
C ILE A 45 6.10 -12.54 18.75
N PRO A 46 7.35 -12.80 18.34
CA PRO A 46 8.46 -11.89 18.63
C PRO A 46 8.45 -10.71 17.65
N SER A 47 7.77 -9.62 18.03
CA SER A 47 7.79 -8.38 17.24
C SER A 47 9.00 -7.51 17.59
N THR A 48 9.81 -7.22 16.57
CA THR A 48 11.06 -6.45 16.68
C THR A 48 11.03 -5.15 15.86
N VAL A 49 9.95 -4.90 15.10
CA VAL A 49 9.80 -3.68 14.29
C VAL A 49 8.44 -3.04 14.58
N GLN A 50 8.44 -1.72 14.82
CA GLN A 50 7.25 -0.90 14.73
C GLN A 50 7.21 -0.28 13.34
N TYR A 51 6.20 -0.64 12.56
CA TYR A 51 5.97 -0.07 11.23
C TYR A 51 4.88 1.00 11.25
N ALA A 52 5.19 2.21 10.78
CA ALA A 52 4.26 3.32 10.75
C ALA A 52 4.17 3.97 9.36
N ARG A 53 3.02 4.59 9.06
CA ARG A 53 2.81 5.36 7.84
C ARG A 53 2.21 6.71 8.17
N TRP A 54 2.92 7.78 7.86
CA TRP A 54 2.45 9.14 8.15
C TRP A 54 2.32 9.93 6.88
N GLY A 55 1.29 10.79 6.80
CA GLY A 55 1.25 11.78 5.74
C GLY A 55 2.46 12.69 5.84
N TRP A 56 3.05 13.07 4.72
CA TRP A 56 4.06 14.12 4.65
C TRP A 56 3.61 15.40 5.38
N ARG A 57 2.32 15.74 5.31
CA ARG A 57 1.69 16.81 6.10
C ARG A 57 1.95 16.73 7.60
N GLU A 58 1.93 15.53 8.17
CA GLU A 58 2.14 15.30 9.60
C GLU A 58 3.62 15.48 9.97
N LEU A 59 4.52 15.07 9.07
CA LEU A 59 5.95 15.13 9.29
C LEU A 59 6.57 16.50 8.99
N GLU A 60 6.00 17.27 8.06
CA GLU A 60 6.47 18.60 7.66
C GLU A 60 5.30 19.57 7.49
N PRO A 61 4.69 20.04 8.61
CA PRO A 61 3.52 20.90 8.57
C PRO A 61 3.81 22.29 7.97
N GLN A 62 5.07 22.76 8.02
CA GLN A 62 5.50 24.02 7.42
C GLN A 62 6.76 23.78 6.58
N PRO A 63 6.99 24.57 5.50
CA PRO A 63 8.15 24.38 4.64
C PRO A 63 9.46 24.39 5.43
N GLY A 64 10.24 23.32 5.31
CA GLY A 64 11.53 23.14 5.98
C GLY A 64 11.45 22.89 7.49
N LYS A 65 10.25 22.74 8.07
CA LYS A 65 10.07 22.47 9.50
C LYS A 65 9.54 21.06 9.72
N VAL A 66 10.48 20.12 9.80
CA VAL A 66 10.18 18.74 10.16
C VAL A 66 9.79 18.65 11.64
N ALA A 67 8.78 17.86 11.94
CA ALA A 67 8.28 17.60 13.29
C ALA A 67 9.23 16.64 14.06
N TYR A 68 10.45 17.09 14.35
CA TYR A 68 11.46 16.29 15.05
C TYR A 68 11.00 15.82 16.43
N ASP A 69 10.35 16.68 17.23
CA ASP A 69 9.83 16.30 18.54
C ASP A 69 8.86 15.10 18.47
N PHE A 70 8.07 15.01 17.40
CA PHE A 70 7.19 13.88 17.16
C PHE A 70 7.98 12.61 16.83
N LEU A 71 8.95 12.71 15.91
CA LEU A 71 9.79 11.59 15.49
C LEU A 71 10.64 11.07 16.64
N ASP A 72 11.26 11.94 17.41
CA ASP A 72 12.11 11.60 18.56
C ASP A 72 11.31 10.87 19.63
N ARG A 73 10.10 11.34 19.91
CA ARG A 73 9.20 10.65 20.85
C ARG A 73 8.84 9.25 20.35
N VAL A 74 8.45 9.09 19.08
CA VAL A 74 8.07 7.77 18.54
C VAL A 74 9.28 6.84 18.49
N LEU A 75 10.44 7.34 18.05
CA LEU A 75 11.68 6.57 18.04
C LEU A 75 12.05 6.09 19.45
N LYS A 76 11.89 6.96 20.45
CA LYS A 76 12.08 6.59 21.85
C LYS A 76 11.09 5.50 22.29
N GLU A 77 9.81 5.65 21.98
CA GLU A 77 8.77 4.66 22.29
C GLU A 77 9.07 3.29 21.67
N SER A 78 9.52 3.25 20.40
CA SER A 78 9.95 2.02 19.71
C SER A 78 11.15 1.39 20.42
N HIS A 79 12.18 2.18 20.69
CA HIS A 79 13.40 1.71 21.35
C HIS A 79 13.11 1.18 22.76
N ASP A 80 12.33 1.91 23.56
CA ASP A 80 11.91 1.47 24.90
C ASP A 80 11.08 0.18 24.85
N SER A 81 10.46 -0.12 23.71
CA SER A 81 9.71 -1.35 23.46
C SER A 81 10.57 -2.49 22.90
N GLY A 82 11.87 -2.28 22.68
CA GLY A 82 12.77 -3.25 22.08
C GLY A 82 12.55 -3.43 20.57
N GLN A 83 11.96 -2.42 19.91
CA GLN A 83 11.67 -2.44 18.48
C GLN A 83 12.46 -1.38 17.72
N GLU A 84 12.83 -1.69 16.48
CA GLU A 84 13.28 -0.70 15.51
C GLU A 84 12.07 0.04 14.90
N LEU A 85 12.24 1.32 14.60
CA LEU A 85 11.21 2.11 13.93
C LEU A 85 11.44 2.07 12.41
N ALA A 86 10.48 1.48 11.68
CA ALA A 86 10.39 1.59 10.24
C ALA A 86 9.17 2.46 9.88
N PHE A 87 9.33 3.41 8.96
CA PHE A 87 8.17 4.21 8.53
C PHE A 87 8.20 4.62 7.07
N TRP A 88 7.01 4.87 6.54
CA TRP A 88 6.82 5.43 5.20
C TRP A 88 6.17 6.81 5.29
N VAL A 89 6.80 7.79 4.63
CA VAL A 89 6.20 9.08 4.29
C VAL A 89 5.23 8.93 3.11
N MET A 90 3.94 9.07 3.38
CA MET A 90 2.88 9.05 2.38
C MET A 90 2.74 10.43 1.75
N TYR A 91 2.78 10.49 0.42
CA TYR A 91 2.51 11.71 -0.35
C TYR A 91 1.11 11.73 -0.97
N GLY A 92 0.39 10.62 -0.93
CA GLY A 92 -0.94 10.48 -1.51
C GLY A 92 -1.74 9.39 -0.83
N SER A 93 -3.04 9.63 -0.69
CA SER A 93 -3.98 8.68 -0.10
C SER A 93 -4.74 7.93 -1.19
N PRO A 94 -4.99 6.62 -1.02
CA PRO A 94 -5.92 5.88 -1.87
C PRO A 94 -7.39 6.31 -1.66
N TYR A 95 -7.68 7.06 -0.59
CA TYR A 95 -9.02 7.51 -0.23
C TYR A 95 -9.29 8.92 -0.73
N LYS A 96 -10.42 9.10 -1.42
CA LYS A 96 -10.90 10.41 -1.88
C LYS A 96 -10.99 11.38 -0.70
N GLY A 97 -10.43 12.57 -0.87
CA GLY A 97 -10.53 13.67 0.10
C GLY A 97 -9.48 13.65 1.22
N ARG A 98 -8.68 12.59 1.37
CA ARG A 98 -7.54 12.59 2.30
C ARG A 98 -6.28 13.03 1.54
N LEU A 99 -5.70 14.15 1.97
CA LEU A 99 -4.47 14.68 1.39
C LEU A 99 -3.33 14.44 2.38
N ASP A 100 -2.44 13.52 2.03
CA ASP A 100 -1.28 13.19 2.85
C ASP A 100 -0.12 14.19 2.63
N TYR A 101 -0.23 15.09 1.66
CA TYR A 101 0.76 16.14 1.40
C TYR A 101 0.43 17.47 2.14
N PRO A 102 1.44 18.27 2.52
CA PRO A 102 1.25 19.54 3.23
C PRO A 102 0.42 20.57 2.46
N ASP A 103 -0.27 21.48 3.16
CA ASP A 103 -1.07 22.54 2.52
C ASP A 103 -0.22 23.56 1.77
N TRP A 104 0.97 23.87 2.30
CA TRP A 104 1.87 24.87 1.74
C TRP A 104 2.34 24.52 0.31
N LEU A 105 2.24 23.25 -0.11
CA LEU A 105 2.50 22.86 -1.50
C LEU A 105 1.59 23.58 -2.49
N LYS A 106 0.34 23.87 -2.12
CA LYS A 106 -0.58 24.65 -2.98
C LYS A 106 -0.11 26.09 -3.13
N GLU A 107 0.43 26.66 -2.04
CA GLU A 107 0.86 28.05 -1.98
C GLU A 107 2.08 28.31 -2.88
N ILE A 108 2.95 27.32 -3.03
CA ILE A 108 4.10 27.39 -3.95
C ILE A 108 3.77 26.97 -5.40
N GLY A 109 2.49 26.81 -5.73
CA GLY A 109 2.02 26.50 -7.09
C GLY A 109 1.88 25.00 -7.39
N GLY A 110 1.90 24.14 -6.38
CA GLY A 110 1.63 22.72 -6.51
C GLY A 110 0.23 22.45 -7.08
N ARG A 111 0.15 21.51 -8.03
CA ARG A 111 -1.10 21.15 -8.70
C ARG A 111 -1.52 19.74 -8.33
N ILE A 112 -2.82 19.56 -8.10
CA ILE A 112 -3.40 18.25 -7.85
C ILE A 112 -3.73 17.61 -9.20
N LEU A 113 -3.04 16.53 -9.53
CA LEU A 113 -3.37 15.69 -10.69
C LEU A 113 -4.28 14.56 -10.22
N ILE A 114 -5.53 14.57 -10.65
CA ILE A 114 -6.46 13.47 -10.43
C ILE A 114 -6.28 12.49 -11.59
N ALA A 115 -5.44 11.47 -11.39
CA ALA A 115 -5.36 10.36 -12.34
C ALA A 115 -6.63 9.50 -12.18
N GLY A 116 -7.52 9.57 -13.18
CA GLY A 116 -8.61 8.62 -13.28
C GLY A 116 -8.04 7.21 -13.40
N ARG A 117 -8.30 6.33 -12.44
CA ARG A 117 -8.02 4.90 -12.61
C ARG A 117 -9.01 4.39 -13.66
N GLN A 118 -8.58 4.32 -14.91
CA GLN A 118 -9.31 3.56 -15.92
C GLN A 118 -9.16 2.10 -15.50
N ARG A 119 -10.20 1.55 -14.86
CA ARG A 119 -10.24 0.12 -14.60
C ARG A 119 -10.17 -0.57 -15.95
N HIS A 120 -9.17 -1.41 -16.16
CA HIS A 120 -9.14 -2.32 -17.29
C HIS A 120 -10.10 -3.48 -16.98
N ASP A 121 -11.38 -3.16 -16.83
CA ASP A 121 -12.44 -4.14 -16.73
C ASP A 121 -12.85 -4.51 -18.16
N ASP A 122 -12.02 -5.26 -18.90
CA ASP A 122 -12.41 -5.92 -20.16
C ASP A 122 -11.40 -7.02 -20.55
N ASP A 123 -11.37 -8.09 -19.77
CA ASP A 123 -10.85 -9.42 -20.18
C ASP A 123 -12.02 -10.43 -20.36
N ARG A 124 -13.22 -9.95 -20.72
CA ARG A 124 -14.28 -10.82 -21.23
C ARG A 124 -14.19 -10.87 -22.75
N LEU A 125 -13.86 -12.07 -23.24
CA LEU A 125 -13.92 -12.48 -24.65
C LEU A 125 -15.03 -11.76 -25.43
N ALA A 126 -14.64 -11.03 -26.48
CA ALA A 126 -15.53 -10.73 -27.60
C ALA A 126 -15.06 -11.53 -28.82
N PRO A 127 -15.86 -12.46 -29.37
CA PRO A 127 -15.56 -13.07 -30.65
C PRO A 127 -15.91 -12.09 -31.79
N GLY A 128 -15.00 -11.99 -32.76
CA GLY A 128 -15.33 -11.63 -34.14
C GLY A 128 -15.83 -10.20 -34.38
N ALA A 129 -14.90 -9.29 -34.70
CA ALA A 129 -15.22 -8.09 -35.47
C ALA A 129 -15.59 -8.48 -36.91
N GLY A 130 -16.88 -8.70 -37.14
CA GLY A 130 -17.50 -8.83 -38.45
C GLY A 130 -18.27 -7.57 -38.84
N SER A 131 -17.91 -7.03 -40.00
CA SER A 131 -18.38 -5.81 -40.66
C SER A 131 -19.90 -5.50 -40.66
N ALA A 132 -20.18 -4.20 -40.50
CA ALA A 132 -21.18 -3.37 -41.20
C ALA A 132 -22.70 -3.54 -40.98
N VAL A 133 -23.34 -2.38 -41.25
CA VAL A 133 -24.74 -2.10 -41.58
C VAL A 133 -25.62 -1.62 -40.42
N ARG A 134 -25.82 -0.30 -40.41
CA ARG A 134 -26.92 0.38 -39.68
C ARG A 134 -28.22 0.21 -40.46
N PRO A 135 -29.35 -0.16 -39.82
CA PRO A 135 -30.66 0.01 -40.44
C PRO A 135 -31.36 1.29 -39.97
N VAL A 136 -31.99 1.90 -40.96
CA VAL A 136 -32.90 3.05 -41.00
C VAL A 136 -34.07 2.94 -40.00
N ARG A 137 -34.47 4.08 -39.42
CA ARG A 137 -35.74 4.24 -38.68
C ARG A 137 -36.90 4.31 -39.68
N SER A 138 -37.97 3.54 -39.45
CA SER A 138 -39.28 3.75 -40.08
C SER A 138 -40.41 3.84 -39.05
N THR A 139 -41.05 5.01 -39.05
CA THR A 139 -42.43 5.41 -38.71
C THR A 139 -43.44 4.39 -38.14
N THR A 140 -43.94 4.73 -36.94
CA THR A 140 -45.31 4.70 -36.31
C THR A 140 -46.55 4.28 -37.14
N PRO A 141 -47.77 3.95 -36.57
CA PRO A 141 -48.31 4.33 -35.23
C PRO A 141 -49.28 3.35 -34.46
N THR A 142 -49.42 3.60 -33.14
CA THR A 142 -50.59 3.54 -32.21
C THR A 142 -51.64 2.39 -32.17
N LYS A 143 -51.87 1.87 -30.95
CA LYS A 143 -53.12 1.68 -30.14
C LYS A 143 -52.95 0.41 -29.29
N GLY A 144 -53.37 0.28 -28.03
CA GLY A 144 -54.13 1.09 -27.09
C GLY A 144 -54.37 0.22 -25.84
N ASP A 145 -54.68 0.86 -24.73
CA ASP A 145 -55.47 0.38 -23.57
C ASP A 145 -54.97 -0.81 -22.72
N SER A 146 -54.41 -0.45 -21.54
CA SER A 146 -54.74 -0.85 -20.14
C SER A 146 -55.68 -2.05 -19.86
N PRO A 147 -55.84 -2.46 -18.57
CA PRO A 147 -54.86 -2.73 -17.51
C PRO A 147 -55.15 -4.06 -16.78
N CYS A 148 -54.21 -4.50 -15.93
CA CYS A 148 -54.43 -5.10 -14.61
C CYS A 148 -53.21 -4.78 -13.74
#